data_AF-A0A6I1W279-F1
#
_entry.id   AF-A0A6I1W279-F1
#
_cell.length_a   1.000
_cell.length_b   1.000
_cell.length_c   1.000
_cell.angle_alpha   90.00
_cell.angle_beta   90.00
_cell.angle_gamma   90.00
#
_symmetry.space_group_name_H-M   'P 1'
#
loop_
_entity.id
_entity.type
_entity.pdbx_description
1 polymer ?
#
loop_
_entity_poly.entity_id
_entity_poly.type
_entity_poly.pdbx_seq_one_letter_code
_entity_poly.pdbx_strand_id
1 'polypeptide(L)'
;LAPGQDQLVVDLKFSEDGVNYIKRFTFKRGLYDVQVSYLIDNESGKPWTGNLFAQLKRDASSDPSSSTATGTATYLGAALWTSAE
;
A
#
# COMPACT_ATOMS: atom_id res chain seq x y z
N LEU A 1 -2.69 15.99 -12.73
CA LEU A 1 -2.85 15.19 -13.96
C LEU A 1 -3.25 16.12 -15.08
N ALA A 2 -2.65 15.99 -16.25
CA ALA A 2 -3.07 16.79 -17.41
C ALA A 2 -4.56 16.52 -17.73
N PRO A 3 -5.26 17.46 -18.40
CA PRO A 3 -6.59 17.20 -18.92
C PRO A 3 -6.61 15.90 -19.74
N GLY A 4 -7.59 15.02 -19.51
CA GLY A 4 -7.71 13.71 -20.17
C GLY A 4 -6.79 12.60 -19.67
N GLN A 5 -5.89 12.86 -18.71
CA GLN A 5 -5.06 11.82 -18.10
C GLN A 5 -5.81 11.17 -16.92
N ASP A 6 -6.07 9.86 -17.00
CA ASP A 6 -6.81 9.11 -15.98
C ASP A 6 -5.92 8.31 -15.02
N GLN A 7 -4.62 8.24 -15.30
CA GLN A 7 -3.66 7.47 -14.51
C GLN A 7 -2.40 8.27 -14.20
N LEU A 8 -1.93 8.16 -12.96
CA LEU A 8 -0.59 8.56 -12.53
C LEU A 8 0.21 7.32 -12.15
N VAL A 9 1.43 7.21 -12.69
CA VAL A 9 2.38 6.15 -12.32
C VAL A 9 3.59 6.79 -11.67
N VAL A 10 3.98 6.29 -10.49
CA VAL A 10 5.15 6.74 -9.75
C VAL A 10 6.04 5.54 -9.47
N ASP A 11 7.24 5.56 -10.04
CA ASP A 11 8.24 4.50 -9.88
C ASP A 11 9.33 4.93 -8.90
N LEU A 12 9.49 4.17 -7.81
CA LEU A 12 10.65 4.24 -6.95
C LEU A 12 11.63 3.15 -7.38
N LYS A 13 12.85 3.55 -7.70
CA LYS A 13 13.89 2.65 -8.22
C LYS A 13 14.97 2.43 -7.18
N PHE A 14 15.44 1.20 -7.07
CA PHE A 14 16.54 0.79 -6.22
C PHE A 14 17.31 -0.34 -6.91
N SER A 15 18.62 -0.41 -6.76
CA SER A 15 19.45 -1.48 -7.31
C SER A 15 20.50 -1.88 -6.29
N GLU A 16 20.67 -3.18 -6.09
CA GLU A 16 21.64 -3.74 -5.14
C GLU A 16 22.01 -5.17 -5.55
N ASP A 17 23.29 -5.52 -5.43
CA ASP A 17 23.82 -6.88 -5.70
C ASP A 17 23.42 -7.49 -7.06
N GLY A 18 23.30 -6.66 -8.10
CA GLY A 18 22.89 -7.10 -9.44
C GLY A 18 21.39 -7.38 -9.56
N VAL A 19 20.58 -6.90 -8.62
CA VAL A 19 19.12 -6.97 -8.69
C VAL A 19 18.55 -5.56 -8.75
N ASN A 20 17.69 -5.32 -9.74
CA ASN A 20 16.97 -4.08 -9.95
C ASN A 20 15.55 -4.20 -9.39
N TYR A 21 15.14 -3.20 -8.61
CA TYR A 21 13.84 -3.14 -7.94
C TYR A 21 13.10 -1.89 -8.39
N ILE A 22 11.85 -2.07 -8.82
CA ILE A 22 10.90 -0.96 -9.01
C ILE A 22 9.69 -1.19 -8.11
N LYS A 23 9.47 -0.29 -7.15
CA LYS A 23 8.20 -0.16 -6.46
C LYS A 23 7.35 0.87 -7.19
N ARG A 24 6.28 0.40 -7.83
CA ARG A 24 5.40 1.21 -8.66
C ARG A 24 4.07 1.44 -7.95
N PHE A 25 3.75 2.71 -7.74
CA PHE A 25 2.42 3.16 -7.33
C PHE A 25 1.64 3.60 -8.56
N THR A 26 0.43 3.07 -8.72
CA THR A 26 -0.51 3.49 -9.76
C THR A 26 -1.76 4.08 -9.13
N PHE A 27 -2.06 5.33 -9.48
CA PHE A 27 -3.26 6.04 -9.06
C PHE A 27 -4.18 6.22 -10.25
N LYS A 28 -5.47 5.99 -10.05
CA LYS A 28 -6.51 6.19 -11.07
C LYS A 28 -7.46 7.30 -10.64
N ARG A 29 -7.85 8.15 -11.59
CA ARG A 29 -8.73 9.29 -11.31
C ARG A 29 -10.05 8.82 -10.71
N GLY A 30 -10.42 9.41 -9.57
CA GLY A 30 -11.70 9.13 -8.89
C GLY A 30 -11.73 7.82 -8.09
N LEU A 31 -10.62 7.07 -8.05
CA LEU A 31 -10.55 5.83 -7.28
C LEU A 31 -9.61 5.97 -6.07
N TYR A 32 -9.97 5.27 -4.99
CA TYR A 32 -9.19 5.23 -3.75
C TYR A 32 -8.27 4.00 -3.66
N ASP A 33 -8.42 3.03 -4.57
CA ASP A 33 -7.54 1.85 -4.64
C ASP A 33 -6.19 2.23 -5.27
N VAL A 34 -5.21 2.54 -4.42
CA VAL A 34 -3.83 2.73 -4.89
C VAL A 34 -3.22 1.36 -5.15
N GLN A 35 -2.87 1.10 -6.41
CA GLN A 35 -2.25 -0.16 -6.79
C GLN A 35 -0.74 -0.09 -6.55
N VAL A 36 -0.19 -1.08 -5.85
CA VAL A 36 1.24 -1.21 -5.61
C VAL A 36 1.75 -2.48 -6.29
N SER A 37 2.76 -2.34 -7.13
CA SER A 37 3.43 -3.46 -7.81
C SER A 37 4.94 -3.39 -7.61
N TYR A 38 5.57 -4.56 -7.62
CA TYR A 38 7.01 -4.73 -7.47
C TYR A 38 7.53 -5.42 -8.73
N LEU A 39 8.39 -4.74 -9.48
CA LEU A 39 9.07 -5.33 -10.63
C LEU A 39 10.49 -5.64 -10.19
N ILE A 40 10.82 -6.93 -10.16
CA ILE A 40 12.12 -7.44 -9.73
C ILE A 40 12.81 -8.00 -10.95
N ASP A 41 13.97 -7.44 -11.28
CA ASP A 41 14.82 -7.86 -12.38
C ASP A 41 16.16 -8.33 -11.80
N ASN A 42 16.35 -9.64 -11.79
CA ASN A 42 17.52 -10.29 -11.21
C ASN A 42 18.55 -10.57 -12.31
N GLU A 43 19.48 -9.64 -12.50
CA GLU A 43 20.61 -9.76 -13.42
C GLU A 43 21.84 -10.40 -12.74
N SER A 44 21.70 -10.85 -11.48
CA SER A 44 22.77 -11.51 -10.75
C SER A 44 22.96 -12.96 -11.24
N GLY A 45 24.10 -13.56 -10.88
CA GLY A 45 24.37 -14.98 -11.12
C GLY A 45 23.74 -15.94 -10.10
N LYS A 46 22.87 -15.46 -9.20
CA LYS A 46 22.30 -16.24 -8.10
C LYS A 46 20.78 -16.21 -8.10
N PRO A 47 20.09 -17.27 -7.65
CA PRO A 47 18.65 -17.22 -7.44
C PRO A 47 18.27 -16.11 -6.44
N TRP A 48 17.20 -15.37 -6.75
CA TRP A 48 16.63 -14.35 -5.88
C TRP A 48 15.41 -14.91 -5.13
N THR A 49 15.31 -14.60 -3.85
CA THR A 49 14.14 -14.92 -3.01
C THR A 49 13.74 -13.69 -2.20
N GLY A 50 12.43 -13.47 -2.07
CA GLY A 50 11.89 -12.36 -1.32
C GLY A 50 10.53 -12.71 -0.71
N ASN A 51 10.21 -12.07 0.40
CA ASN A 51 8.91 -12.18 1.06
C ASN A 51 8.25 -10.81 1.05
N LEU A 52 7.00 -10.75 0.58
CA LEU A 52 6.23 -9.51 0.63
C LEU A 52 5.79 -9.26 2.08
N PHE A 53 6.03 -8.04 2.56
CA PHE A 53 5.55 -7.56 3.84
C PHE A 53 4.72 -6.29 3.64
N ALA A 54 3.56 -6.24 4.28
CA ALA A 54 2.68 -5.08 4.31
C ALA A 54 2.19 -4.85 5.75
N GLN A 55 2.10 -3.59 6.15
CA GLN A 55 1.65 -3.20 7.48
C GLN A 55 0.71 -2.01 7.38
N LEU A 56 -0.45 -2.12 8.04
CA LEU A 56 -1.29 -0.98 8.37
C LEU A 56 -0.96 -0.57 9.80
N LYS A 57 -0.37 0.61 9.97
CA LYS A 57 -0.02 1.17 11.28
C LYS A 57 -0.82 2.44 11.52
N ARG A 58 -1.57 2.46 12.61
CA ARG A 58 -2.13 3.69 13.18
C ARG A 58 -1.20 4.22 14.25
N ASP A 59 -1.24 5.53 14.45
CA ASP A 59 -0.66 6.15 15.63
C ASP A 59 -1.54 5.89 16.86
N ALA A 60 -1.13 6.41 18.00
CA ALA A 60 -1.89 6.32 19.25
C ALA A 60 -2.95 7.44 19.39
N SER A 61 -3.42 8.02 18.26
CA SER A 61 -4.43 9.07 18.28
C SER A 61 -5.75 8.53 18.83
N SER A 62 -6.44 9.35 19.64
CA SER A 62 -7.74 9.02 20.22
C SER A 62 -8.80 8.76 19.14
N ASP A 63 -9.79 7.94 19.47
CA ASP A 63 -10.92 7.67 18.57
C ASP A 63 -11.68 8.98 18.25
N PRO A 64 -11.72 9.41 16.97
CA PRO A 64 -12.38 10.65 16.58
C PRO A 64 -13.91 10.58 16.71
N SER A 65 -14.48 9.38 16.83
CA SER A 65 -15.91 9.17 17.10
C SER A 65 -16.26 9.21 18.58
N SER A 66 -15.25 9.28 19.47
CA SER A 66 -15.46 9.39 20.91
C SER A 66 -15.91 10.82 21.26
N SER A 67 -17.23 11.02 21.37
CA SER A 67 -17.83 12.28 21.81
C SER A 67 -18.23 12.21 23.28
N THR A 68 -18.21 13.34 23.98
CA THR A 68 -18.72 13.47 25.37
C THR A 68 -20.26 13.48 25.45
N ALA A 69 -20.95 13.55 24.31
CA ALA A 69 -22.40 13.41 24.24
C ALA A 69 -22.78 11.92 24.30
N THR A 70 -24.01 11.63 24.74
CA THR A 70 -24.57 10.29 25.05
C THR A 70 -24.63 9.27 23.90
N GLY A 71 -23.90 9.47 22.81
CA GLY A 71 -23.79 8.55 21.68
C GLY A 71 -22.73 7.46 21.89
N THR A 72 -22.96 6.30 21.31
CA THR A 72 -21.96 5.21 21.25
C THR A 72 -20.86 5.54 20.24
N ALA A 73 -19.60 5.31 20.60
CA ALA A 73 -18.49 5.36 19.65
C ALA A 73 -18.67 4.30 18.55
N THR A 74 -18.20 4.59 17.34
CA THR A 74 -18.15 3.62 16.25
C THR A 74 -16.98 2.67 16.42
N TYR A 75 -17.05 1.46 15.84
CA TYR A 75 -15.93 0.53 15.89
C TYR A 75 -14.67 1.12 15.24
N LEU A 76 -13.57 1.13 15.99
CA LEU A 76 -12.25 1.54 15.54
C LEU A 76 -11.22 0.46 15.87
N GLY A 77 -10.98 -0.43 14.91
CA GLY A 77 -10.03 -1.53 15.06
C GLY A 77 -9.68 -2.19 13.73
N ALA A 78 -8.83 -3.22 13.79
CA ALA A 78 -8.46 -3.98 12.60
C ALA A 78 -9.56 -4.95 12.20
N ALA A 79 -9.85 -5.01 10.91
CA ALA A 79 -10.67 -6.04 10.30
C ALA A 79 -9.81 -6.80 9.29
N LEU A 80 -9.97 -8.12 9.24
CA LEU A 80 -9.29 -9.02 8.31
C LEU A 80 -10.32 -9.97 7.72
N TRP A 81 -10.02 -10.46 6.52
CA TRP A 81 -10.80 -11.47 5.85
C TRP A 81 -9.84 -12.48 5.22
N THR A 82 -10.19 -13.76 5.27
CA THR A 82 -9.56 -14.81 4.48
C THR A 82 -10.63 -15.60 3.77
N SER A 83 -10.31 -16.31 2.69
CA SER A 83 -11.32 -17.12 1.98
C SER A 83 -11.93 -18.24 2.81
N ALA A 84 -11.32 -18.61 3.94
CA ALA A 84 -11.81 -19.66 4.83
C ALA A 84 -12.82 -19.13 5.88
N GLU A 85 -12.94 -17.81 6.03
CA GLU A 85 -13.81 -17.13 7.01
C GLU A 85 -14.74 -16.10 6.35
#